data_AF-A0A447T5A1-F1
#
_entry.id   AF-A0A447T5A1-F1
#
_cell.length_a   1.000
_cell.length_b   1.000
_cell.length_c   1.000
_cell.angle_alpha   90.00
_cell.angle_beta   90.00
_cell.angle_gamma   90.00
#
_symmetry.space_group_name_H-M   'P 1'
#
loop_
_entity.id
_entity.type
_entity.pdbx_description
1 polymer ?
#
loop_
_entity_poly.entity_id
_entity_poly.type
_entity_poly.pdbx_seq_one_letter_code
_entity_poly.pdbx_strand_id
1 'polypeptide(L)'
;MSLPQGMSLATLAPGVDQILLAGDGFSAHIALLGGQLIDYRRDGEPPLLYLSPQTACQPGKAIRGGVPVCWPWFGPHPSDAGLPAHGVARQQIWRLSDAGRDGDVFHVKLDGPRHGGLAAELDFRIGPDGAEIALTTANLGDAAQTVGAALHSYFAVSGIDKVDLLGLESAPAHDKVADQRVNLRPCPCASTARPT
;
A
#
# COMPACT_ATOMS: atom_id res chain seq x y z
N MET A 1 -13.87 -20.82 4.95
CA MET A 1 -12.39 -20.85 4.99
C MET A 1 -11.97 -20.77 6.44
N SER A 2 -11.09 -21.65 6.91
CA SER A 2 -10.50 -21.52 8.26
C SER A 2 -9.36 -20.52 8.17
N LEU A 3 -9.29 -19.57 9.10
CA LEU A 3 -8.16 -18.65 9.19
C LEU A 3 -6.99 -19.31 9.92
N PRO A 4 -5.73 -19.02 9.54
CA PRO A 4 -4.56 -19.51 10.25
C PRO A 4 -4.50 -18.93 11.68
N GLN A 5 -3.79 -19.62 12.57
CA GLN A 5 -3.58 -19.12 13.93
C GLN A 5 -2.92 -17.73 13.91
N GLY A 6 -3.45 -16.82 14.72
CA GLY A 6 -3.01 -15.42 14.77
C GLY A 6 -3.69 -14.50 13.76
N MET A 7 -4.49 -15.03 12.83
CA MET A 7 -5.31 -14.24 11.92
C MET A 7 -6.78 -14.18 12.38
N SER A 8 -7.38 -13.01 12.33
CA SER A 8 -8.81 -12.83 12.57
C SER A 8 -9.42 -11.76 11.66
N LEU A 9 -10.75 -11.79 11.53
CA LEU A 9 -11.52 -10.74 10.87
C LEU A 9 -12.21 -9.90 11.94
N ALA A 10 -12.21 -8.58 11.75
CA ALA A 10 -12.88 -7.64 12.63
C ALA A 10 -13.51 -6.50 11.83
N THR A 11 -14.55 -5.89 12.38
CA THR A 11 -15.11 -4.67 11.81
C THR A 11 -14.19 -3.49 12.10
N LEU A 12 -13.76 -2.78 11.05
CA LEU A 12 -12.97 -1.55 11.15
C LEU A 12 -13.89 -0.33 11.32
N ALA A 13 -15.00 -0.31 10.58
CA ALA A 13 -16.03 0.73 10.60
C ALA A 13 -17.34 0.17 10.00
N PRO A 14 -18.48 0.88 10.11
CA PRO A 14 -19.72 0.43 9.48
C PRO A 14 -19.54 0.12 7.98
N GLY A 15 -19.77 -1.13 7.59
CA GLY A 15 -19.62 -1.60 6.21
C GLY A 15 -18.18 -1.81 5.73
N VAL A 16 -17.19 -1.74 6.63
CA VAL A 16 -15.77 -1.98 6.33
C VAL A 16 -15.19 -2.94 7.36
N ASP A 17 -14.78 -4.11 6.89
CA ASP A 17 -14.03 -5.08 7.69
C ASP A 17 -12.53 -4.97 7.42
N GLN A 18 -11.76 -5.56 8.32
CA GLN A 18 -10.32 -5.69 8.24
C GLN A 18 -9.86 -7.08 8.67
N ILE A 19 -8.68 -7.44 8.20
CA ILE A 19 -7.91 -8.59 8.64
C ILE A 19 -6.92 -8.10 9.69
N LEU A 20 -6.89 -8.77 10.83
CA LEU A 20 -5.93 -8.56 11.90
C LEU A 20 -4.95 -9.74 11.91
N LEU A 21 -3.65 -9.45 11.88
CA LEU A 21 -2.57 -10.41 11.98
C LEU A 21 -1.80 -10.17 13.28
N ALA A 22 -1.75 -11.19 14.13
CA ALA A 22 -0.95 -11.26 15.35
C ALA A 22 0.12 -12.36 15.16
N GLY A 23 1.32 -11.93 14.80
CA GLY A 23 2.50 -12.79 14.66
C GLY A 23 3.34 -12.81 15.92
N ASP A 24 4.42 -13.59 15.91
CA ASP A 24 5.41 -13.54 16.99
C ASP A 24 6.33 -12.33 16.76
N GLY A 25 6.29 -11.35 17.67
CA GLY A 25 7.08 -10.11 17.56
C GLY A 25 6.56 -9.06 16.59
N PHE A 26 5.38 -9.24 15.99
CA PHE A 26 4.78 -8.22 15.11
C PHE A 26 3.25 -8.31 15.01
N SER A 27 2.64 -7.22 14.55
CA SER A 27 1.24 -7.16 14.14
C SER A 27 1.05 -6.37 12.84
N ALA A 28 -0.03 -6.68 12.12
CA ALA A 28 -0.39 -5.97 10.90
C ALA A 28 -1.90 -5.98 10.66
N HIS A 29 -2.42 -4.91 10.05
CA HIS A 29 -3.84 -4.75 9.77
C HIS A 29 -4.07 -4.43 8.29
N ILE A 30 -4.96 -5.19 7.64
CA ILE A 30 -5.34 -5.00 6.24
C ILE A 30 -6.83 -4.64 6.18
N ALA A 31 -7.16 -3.42 5.78
CA ALA A 31 -8.54 -3.04 5.50
C ALA A 31 -9.01 -3.72 4.21
N LEU A 32 -10.19 -4.37 4.24
CA LEU A 32 -10.79 -4.90 3.01
C LEU A 32 -11.24 -3.76 2.09
N LEU A 33 -11.56 -2.58 2.63
CA LEU A 33 -11.68 -1.37 1.82
C LEU A 33 -10.32 -1.02 1.21
N GLY A 34 -10.25 -1.10 -0.11
CA GLY A 34 -9.07 -0.82 -0.90
C GLY A 34 -8.01 -1.92 -0.91
N GLY A 35 -8.24 -3.05 -0.22
CA GLY A 35 -7.22 -4.07 -0.03
C GLY A 35 -5.95 -3.48 0.58
N GLN A 36 -6.12 -2.64 1.60
CA GLN A 36 -5.10 -1.67 2.00
C GLN A 36 -4.41 -2.11 3.29
N LEU A 37 -3.11 -2.34 3.25
CA LEU A 37 -2.30 -2.47 4.47
C LEU A 37 -2.30 -1.11 5.18
N ILE A 38 -2.96 -1.03 6.33
CA ILE A 38 -3.15 0.23 7.08
C ILE A 38 -2.23 0.35 8.30
N ASP A 39 -1.72 -0.77 8.80
CA ASP A 39 -0.76 -0.80 9.91
C ASP A 39 0.19 -2.00 9.78
N TYR A 40 1.44 -1.79 10.19
CA TYR A 40 2.45 -2.82 10.40
C TYR A 40 3.37 -2.35 11.53
N ARG A 41 3.59 -3.20 12.53
CA ARG A 41 4.38 -2.86 13.71
C ARG A 41 5.13 -4.08 14.22
N ARG A 42 6.42 -3.92 14.48
CA ARG A 42 7.21 -4.83 15.31
C ARG A 42 7.07 -4.48 16.79
N ASP A 43 7.11 -5.48 17.65
CA ASP A 43 7.00 -5.28 19.09
C ASP A 43 8.13 -4.38 19.62
N GLY A 44 7.77 -3.40 20.45
CA GLY A 44 8.71 -2.41 20.97
C GLY A 44 9.11 -1.30 19.98
N GLU A 45 8.67 -1.37 18.72
CA GLU A 45 8.94 -0.34 17.70
C GLU A 45 7.71 0.56 17.43
N PRO A 46 7.93 1.81 16.97
CA PRO A 46 6.85 2.63 16.44
C PRO A 46 6.22 1.98 15.18
N PRO A 47 4.99 2.36 14.79
CA PRO A 47 4.39 1.87 13.55
C PRO A 47 5.27 2.23 12.35
N LEU A 48 5.39 1.30 11.39
CA LEU A 48 6.11 1.55 10.14
C LEU A 48 5.32 2.48 9.21
N LEU A 49 4.00 2.36 9.22
CA LEU A 49 3.10 3.06 8.33
C LEU A 49 2.42 4.23 9.03
N TYR A 50 2.33 5.36 8.34
CA TYR A 50 1.53 6.48 8.78
C TYR A 50 0.08 6.27 8.37
N LEU A 51 -0.84 6.34 9.33
CA LEU A 51 -2.29 6.40 9.10
C LEU A 51 -2.82 7.74 9.61
N SER A 52 -3.56 8.46 8.76
CA SER A 52 -4.10 9.77 9.15
C SER A 52 -5.16 9.60 10.25
N PRO A 53 -5.08 10.32 11.38
CA PRO A 53 -6.07 10.21 12.45
C PRO A 53 -7.46 10.74 12.05
N GLN A 54 -7.53 11.57 10.99
CA GLN A 54 -8.79 12.06 10.40
C GLN A 54 -9.29 11.19 9.23
N THR A 55 -8.66 10.04 8.95
CA THR A 55 -9.14 9.18 7.87
C THR A 55 -10.51 8.60 8.24
N ALA A 56 -11.47 8.70 7.32
CA ALA A 56 -12.75 8.02 7.45
C ALA A 56 -12.65 6.67 6.74
N CYS A 57 -12.98 5.59 7.44
CA CYS A 57 -13.10 4.26 6.86
C CYS A 57 -14.57 4.03 6.50
N GLN A 58 -14.93 4.26 5.24
CA GLN A 58 -16.29 4.04 4.75
C GLN A 58 -16.24 3.60 3.27
N PRO A 59 -17.17 2.74 2.82
CA PRO A 59 -17.21 2.32 1.42
C PRO A 59 -17.27 3.53 0.47
N GLY A 60 -16.57 3.45 -0.66
CA GLY A 60 -16.53 4.52 -1.66
C GLY A 60 -15.58 5.69 -1.32
N LYS A 61 -14.90 5.70 -0.17
CA LYS A 61 -13.92 6.75 0.18
C LYS A 61 -12.56 6.14 0.47
N ALA A 62 -11.53 6.68 -0.17
CA ALA A 62 -10.16 6.21 0.03
C ALA A 62 -9.66 6.47 1.46
N ILE A 63 -8.99 5.48 2.05
CA ILE A 63 -8.31 5.61 3.34
C ILE A 63 -7.00 6.39 3.14
N ARG A 64 -6.76 7.41 3.98
CA ARG A 64 -5.55 8.26 3.93
C ARG A 64 -4.47 7.70 4.86
N GLY A 65 -3.39 7.18 4.28
CA GLY A 65 -2.28 6.54 4.98
C GLY A 65 -2.13 5.06 4.64
N GLY A 66 -1.25 4.33 5.31
CA GLY A 66 -0.97 2.92 4.97
C GLY A 66 -0.38 2.78 3.57
N VAL A 67 -0.85 1.78 2.81
CA VAL A 67 -0.44 1.51 1.42
C VAL A 67 -1.65 1.50 0.49
N PRO A 68 -2.21 2.66 0.09
CA PRO A 68 -3.30 2.71 -0.88
C PRO A 68 -2.92 2.13 -2.23
N VAL A 69 -3.83 1.35 -2.81
CA VAL A 69 -3.68 0.76 -4.15
C VAL A 69 -4.23 1.72 -5.20
N CYS A 70 -3.33 2.28 -6.01
CA CYS A 70 -3.70 3.09 -7.17
C CYS A 70 -3.88 2.15 -8.37
N TRP A 71 -5.10 1.99 -8.87
CA TRP A 71 -5.39 1.10 -10.01
C TRP A 71 -6.79 1.34 -10.58
N PRO A 72 -6.99 1.33 -11.92
CA PRO A 72 -6.03 1.01 -12.99
C PRO A 72 -5.35 2.24 -13.61
N TRP A 73 -5.35 3.40 -12.94
CA TRP A 73 -4.51 4.54 -13.31
C TRP A 73 -3.86 5.19 -12.08
N PHE A 74 -2.78 5.93 -12.32
CA PHE A 74 -2.07 6.70 -11.31
C PHE A 74 -2.20 8.21 -11.57
N GLY A 75 -2.50 8.99 -10.52
CA GLY A 75 -2.77 10.42 -10.65
C GLY A 75 -4.15 10.70 -11.26
N PRO A 76 -4.36 11.87 -11.91
CA PRO A 76 -5.59 12.15 -12.64
C PRO A 76 -5.90 11.09 -13.69
N HIS A 77 -7.18 10.85 -13.97
CA HIS A 77 -7.55 9.97 -15.07
C HIS A 77 -7.06 10.56 -16.41
N PRO A 78 -6.52 9.74 -17.33
CA PRO A 78 -5.82 10.23 -18.53
C PRO A 78 -6.68 11.02 -19.51
N SER A 79 -8.00 10.80 -19.54
CA SER A 79 -8.90 11.40 -20.53
C SER A 79 -10.22 11.93 -19.97
N ASP A 80 -10.48 11.78 -18.66
CA ASP A 80 -11.77 12.11 -18.05
C ASP A 80 -11.56 12.75 -16.68
N ALA A 81 -11.62 14.08 -16.63
CA ALA A 81 -11.41 14.85 -15.40
C ALA A 81 -12.52 14.65 -14.35
N GLY A 82 -13.65 14.03 -14.70
CA GLY A 82 -14.74 13.71 -13.78
C GLY A 82 -14.45 12.46 -12.93
N LEU A 83 -13.48 11.63 -13.32
CA LEU A 83 -13.12 10.41 -12.60
C LEU A 83 -12.12 10.67 -11.47
N PRO A 84 -12.17 9.86 -10.39
CA PRO A 84 -11.29 10.06 -9.25
C PRO A 84 -9.82 9.88 -9.63
N ALA A 85 -8.94 10.63 -8.97
CA ALA A 85 -7.52 10.37 -9.07
C ALA A 85 -7.17 9.00 -8.45
N HIS A 86 -6.15 8.36 -9.02
CA HIS A 86 -5.58 7.08 -8.58
C HIS A 86 -6.50 5.87 -8.72
N GLY A 87 -7.38 5.88 -9.71
CA GLY A 87 -8.20 4.72 -9.99
C GLY A 87 -9.35 4.51 -9.01
N VAL A 88 -9.91 3.32 -9.10
CA VAL A 88 -11.11 2.89 -8.37
C VAL A 88 -10.79 1.91 -7.25
N ALA A 89 -9.63 1.25 -7.29
CA ALA A 89 -9.26 0.16 -6.39
C ALA A 89 -9.39 0.50 -4.91
N ARG A 90 -8.77 1.61 -4.48
CA ARG A 90 -8.75 2.07 -3.08
C ARG A 90 -10.10 2.52 -2.50
N GLN A 91 -11.17 2.53 -3.30
CA GLN A 91 -12.51 2.95 -2.87
C GLN A 91 -13.50 1.76 -2.81
N GLN A 92 -13.08 0.58 -3.27
CA GLN A 92 -13.93 -0.61 -3.34
C GLN A 92 -13.58 -1.62 -2.25
N ILE A 93 -14.54 -2.46 -1.88
CA ILE A 93 -14.31 -3.57 -0.94
C ILE A 93 -13.71 -4.74 -1.70
N TRP A 94 -12.56 -5.22 -1.25
CA TRP A 94 -11.87 -6.40 -1.73
C TRP A 94 -12.32 -7.62 -0.94
N ARG A 95 -12.21 -8.80 -1.53
CA ARG A 95 -12.66 -10.05 -0.90
C ARG A 95 -11.46 -10.92 -0.55
N LEU A 96 -11.38 -11.36 0.71
CA LEU A 96 -10.45 -12.41 1.10
C LEU A 96 -10.76 -13.70 0.34
N SER A 97 -9.83 -14.14 -0.51
CA SER A 97 -9.99 -15.33 -1.36
C SER A 97 -9.10 -16.48 -0.94
N ASP A 98 -7.96 -16.21 -0.30
CA ASP A 98 -7.12 -17.22 0.33
C ASP A 98 -6.36 -16.69 1.55
N ALA A 99 -6.07 -17.58 2.49
CA ALA A 99 -5.33 -17.26 3.70
C ALA A 99 -4.52 -18.47 4.19
N GLY A 100 -3.24 -18.23 4.51
CA GLY A 100 -2.34 -19.26 5.00
C GLY A 100 -1.27 -18.70 5.92
N ARG A 101 -0.47 -19.60 6.49
CA ARG A 101 0.71 -19.24 7.29
C ARG A 101 1.79 -20.29 7.10
N ASP A 102 3.02 -19.84 6.85
CA ASP A 102 4.22 -20.67 6.77
C ASP A 102 5.24 -20.14 7.79
N GLY A 103 5.50 -20.92 8.84
CA GLY A 103 6.24 -20.44 10.01
C GLY A 103 5.61 -19.17 10.59
N ASP A 104 6.36 -18.07 10.58
CA ASP A 104 5.91 -16.75 11.08
C ASP A 104 5.44 -15.78 9.98
N VAL A 105 5.30 -16.27 8.74
CA VAL A 105 4.83 -15.47 7.61
C VAL A 105 3.38 -15.79 7.31
N PHE A 106 2.52 -14.78 7.39
CA PHE A 106 1.14 -14.86 6.92
C PHE A 106 1.08 -14.65 5.42
N HIS A 107 0.22 -15.42 4.76
CA HIS A 107 -0.16 -15.28 3.38
C HIS A 107 -1.61 -14.85 3.30
N VAL A 108 -1.90 -13.75 2.62
CA VAL A 108 -3.26 -13.24 2.43
C VAL A 108 -3.44 -12.93 0.95
N LYS A 109 -4.48 -13.48 0.33
CA LYS A 109 -4.85 -13.20 -1.05
C LYS A 109 -6.21 -12.51 -1.10
N LEU A 110 -6.27 -11.38 -1.80
CA LEU A 110 -7.48 -10.60 -1.96
C LEU A 110 -7.87 -10.49 -3.44
N ASP A 111 -9.11 -10.85 -3.75
CA ASP A 111 -9.72 -10.56 -5.05
C ASP A 111 -10.17 -9.11 -5.06
N GLY A 112 -9.64 -8.34 -6.01
CA GLY A 112 -9.94 -6.94 -6.20
C GLY A 112 -11.05 -6.66 -7.21
N PRO A 113 -11.27 -5.38 -7.51
CA PRO A 113 -12.31 -4.99 -8.44
C PRO A 113 -11.93 -5.26 -9.90
N ARG A 114 -12.96 -5.24 -10.75
CA ARG A 114 -12.81 -5.18 -12.20
C ARG A 114 -13.02 -3.75 -12.70
N HIS A 115 -12.36 -3.41 -13.80
CA HIS A 115 -12.59 -2.16 -14.51
C HIS A 115 -12.38 -2.39 -16.01
N GLY A 116 -13.45 -2.28 -16.80
CA GLY A 116 -13.43 -2.77 -18.19
C GLY A 116 -13.11 -4.27 -18.22
N GLY A 117 -12.15 -4.66 -19.06
CA GLY A 117 -11.64 -6.03 -19.10
C GLY A 117 -10.54 -6.33 -18.07
N LEU A 118 -10.11 -5.36 -17.26
CA LEU A 118 -9.04 -5.55 -16.29
C LEU A 118 -9.58 -6.10 -14.97
N ALA A 119 -8.81 -6.98 -14.32
CA ALA A 119 -9.07 -7.49 -12.97
C ALA A 119 -7.81 -7.33 -12.09
N ALA A 120 -7.99 -6.88 -10.85
CA ALA A 120 -6.91 -6.73 -9.87
C ALA A 120 -6.94 -7.83 -8.81
N GLU A 121 -5.76 -8.21 -8.33
CA GLU A 121 -5.55 -9.14 -7.22
C GLU A 121 -4.38 -8.66 -6.37
N LEU A 122 -4.44 -8.92 -5.06
CA LEU A 122 -3.33 -8.67 -4.15
C LEU A 122 -2.92 -9.96 -3.45
N ASP A 123 -1.61 -10.16 -3.36
CA ASP A 123 -0.99 -11.18 -2.52
C ASP A 123 -0.09 -10.48 -1.50
N PHE A 124 -0.32 -10.77 -0.23
CA PHE A 124 0.48 -10.28 0.89
C PHE A 124 1.31 -11.42 1.47
N ARG A 125 2.58 -11.16 1.76
CA ARG A 125 3.42 -11.97 2.64
C ARG A 125 3.88 -11.09 3.79
N ILE A 126 3.42 -11.35 5.01
CA ILE A 126 3.68 -10.47 6.16
C ILE A 126 4.26 -11.28 7.30
N GLY A 127 5.44 -10.88 7.76
CA GLY A 127 6.22 -11.55 8.80
C GLY A 127 7.01 -10.57 9.68
N PRO A 128 7.89 -11.09 10.56
CA PRO A 128 8.70 -10.26 11.45
C PRO A 128 9.68 -9.34 10.68
N ASP A 129 10.10 -9.73 9.48
CA ASP A 129 11.04 -8.95 8.67
C ASP A 129 10.37 -7.85 7.81
N GLY A 130 9.04 -7.83 7.74
CA GLY A 130 8.30 -6.80 7.01
C GLY A 130 7.06 -7.32 6.29
N ALA A 131 6.65 -6.56 5.27
CA ALA A 131 5.53 -6.88 4.40
C ALA A 131 5.95 -6.81 2.93
N GLU A 132 5.67 -7.88 2.19
CA GLU A 132 5.69 -7.91 0.74
C GLU A 132 4.24 -7.81 0.22
N ILE A 133 4.03 -6.98 -0.79
CA ILE A 133 2.72 -6.77 -1.41
C ILE A 133 2.90 -6.88 -2.92
N ALA A 134 2.25 -7.86 -3.53
CA ALA A 134 2.18 -8.01 -4.98
C ALA A 134 0.81 -7.56 -5.47
N LEU A 135 0.77 -6.61 -6.41
CA LEU A 135 -0.45 -6.23 -7.14
C LEU A 135 -0.40 -6.84 -8.54
N THR A 136 -1.32 -7.75 -8.81
CA THR A 136 -1.44 -8.43 -10.11
C THR A 136 -2.60 -7.83 -10.89
N THR A 137 -2.37 -7.57 -12.18
CA THR A 137 -3.43 -7.16 -13.12
C THR A 137 -3.57 -8.19 -14.23
N ALA A 138 -4.76 -8.74 -14.40
CA ALA A 138 -5.10 -9.57 -15.55
C ALA A 138 -5.94 -8.76 -16.55
N ASN A 139 -5.55 -8.74 -17.82
CA ASN A 139 -6.41 -8.29 -18.91
C ASN A 139 -7.23 -9.48 -19.43
N LEU A 140 -8.51 -9.50 -19.09
CA LEU A 140 -9.49 -10.51 -19.46
C LEU A 140 -10.38 -10.05 -20.62
N GLY A 141 -10.09 -8.88 -21.20
CA GLY A 141 -10.75 -8.38 -22.39
C GLY A 141 -10.19 -8.98 -23.68
N ASP A 142 -10.83 -8.64 -24.78
CA ASP A 142 -10.43 -9.01 -26.15
C ASP A 142 -9.50 -7.97 -26.80
N ALA A 143 -9.23 -6.85 -26.12
CA ALA A 143 -8.39 -5.76 -26.61
C ALA A 143 -7.28 -5.38 -25.62
N ALA A 144 -6.21 -4.77 -26.14
CA ALA A 144 -5.18 -4.17 -25.32
C ALA A 144 -5.74 -3.01 -24.48
N GLN A 145 -5.40 -2.97 -23.19
CA GLN A 145 -5.82 -1.93 -22.26
C GLN A 145 -4.61 -1.29 -21.60
N THR A 146 -4.64 0.03 -21.45
CA THR A 146 -3.61 0.77 -20.73
C THR A 146 -3.85 0.64 -19.23
N VAL A 147 -2.80 0.35 -18.46
CA VAL A 147 -2.84 0.28 -17.01
C VAL A 147 -1.75 1.17 -16.42
N GLY A 148 -2.12 1.94 -15.40
CA GLY A 148 -1.21 2.59 -14.48
C GLY A 148 -1.49 2.10 -13.07
N ALA A 149 -0.44 1.75 -12.32
CA ALA A 149 -0.60 1.27 -10.96
C ALA A 149 0.48 1.78 -10.03
N ALA A 150 0.16 1.85 -8.74
CA ALA A 150 1.14 2.13 -7.69
C ALA A 150 0.68 1.58 -6.34
N LEU A 151 1.64 1.12 -5.54
CA LEU A 151 1.49 0.94 -4.10
C LEU A 151 1.94 2.24 -3.42
N HIS A 152 0.99 3.03 -2.93
CA HIS A 152 1.23 4.43 -2.54
C HIS A 152 1.62 4.57 -1.06
N SER A 153 2.68 3.89 -0.62
CA SER A 153 3.06 3.76 0.79
C SER A 153 3.27 5.10 1.51
N TYR A 154 2.69 5.23 2.70
CA TYR A 154 2.91 6.32 3.65
C TYR A 154 3.73 5.79 4.82
N PHE A 155 5.01 6.15 4.89
CA PHE A 155 5.88 5.77 6.01
C PHE A 155 5.73 6.75 7.16
N ALA A 156 5.66 6.23 8.38
CA ALA A 156 5.72 7.05 9.58
C ALA A 156 7.15 7.51 9.83
N VAL A 157 7.33 8.81 10.04
CA VAL A 157 8.63 9.43 10.32
C VAL A 157 8.50 10.36 11.51
N SER A 158 9.56 10.50 12.30
CA SER A 158 9.57 11.34 13.52
C SER A 158 9.63 12.84 13.24
N GLY A 159 10.13 13.23 12.07
CA GLY A 159 10.17 14.61 11.59
C GLY A 159 10.62 14.66 10.13
N ILE A 160 9.85 15.33 9.28
CA ILE A 160 10.10 15.37 7.83
C ILE A 160 11.41 16.10 7.46
N ASP A 161 11.90 16.94 8.36
CA ASP A 161 13.17 17.66 8.28
C ASP A 161 14.38 16.80 8.71
N LYS A 162 14.13 15.59 9.25
CA LYS A 162 15.15 14.68 9.80
C LYS A 162 15.24 13.36 9.05
N VAL A 163 14.68 13.30 7.84
CA VAL A 163 14.68 12.10 7.01
C VAL A 163 15.38 12.34 5.69
N ASP A 164 16.17 11.34 5.29
CA ASP A 164 16.81 11.26 4.00
C ASP A 164 16.28 10.02 3.26
N LEU A 165 16.06 10.16 1.96
CA LEU A 165 15.70 9.05 1.08
C LEU A 165 16.95 8.62 0.31
N LEU A 166 17.48 7.45 0.65
CA LEU A 166 18.68 6.88 0.04
C LEU A 166 18.31 5.92 -1.11
N GLY A 167 19.25 5.68 -2.03
CA GLY A 167 19.12 4.72 -3.13
C GLY A 167 18.45 5.28 -4.39
N LEU A 168 18.15 6.58 -4.41
CA LEU A 168 17.61 7.30 -5.57
C LEU A 168 18.53 8.44 -6.05
N GLU A 169 19.78 8.43 -5.59
CA GLU A 169 20.75 9.48 -5.90
C GLU A 169 20.93 9.62 -7.42
N SER A 170 20.88 10.85 -7.91
CA SER A 170 21.02 11.17 -9.34
C SER A 170 19.99 10.51 -10.27
N ALA A 171 18.96 9.86 -9.73
CA ALA A 171 17.91 9.28 -10.55
C ALA A 171 17.15 10.39 -11.31
N PRO A 172 16.81 10.18 -12.60
CA PRO A 172 15.97 11.11 -13.34
C PRO A 172 14.57 11.11 -12.73
N ALA A 173 14.01 12.31 -12.53
CA ALA A 173 12.71 12.53 -11.93
C ALA A 173 11.94 13.64 -12.65
N HIS A 174 10.62 13.66 -12.46
CA HIS A 174 9.76 14.77 -12.85
C HIS A 174 9.26 15.44 -11.57
N ASP A 175 9.75 16.64 -11.29
CA ASP A 175 9.19 17.51 -10.28
C ASP A 175 7.82 17.99 -10.75
N LYS A 176 6.76 17.40 -10.19
CA LYS A 176 5.37 17.73 -10.54
C LYS A 176 4.89 19.08 -9.97
N VAL A 177 5.64 19.68 -9.04
CA VAL A 177 5.31 21.00 -8.45
C VAL A 177 5.86 22.11 -9.34
N ALA A 178 7.11 21.98 -9.75
CA ALA A 178 7.76 22.92 -10.67
C ALA A 178 7.47 22.62 -12.16
N ASP A 179 6.88 21.45 -12.44
CA ASP A 179 6.68 20.88 -13.77
C ASP A 179 7.98 20.77 -14.60
N GLN A 180 9.03 20.21 -13.99
CA GLN A 180 10.36 20.12 -14.58
C GLN A 180 10.97 18.73 -14.46
N ARG A 181 11.73 18.33 -15.49
CA ARG A 181 12.58 17.13 -15.39
C ARG A 181 13.89 17.50 -14.75
N VAL A 182 14.24 16.79 -13.69
CA VAL A 182 15.43 17.02 -12.86
C VAL A 182 16.12 15.69 -12.58
N ASN A 183 17.38 15.74 -12.15
CA ASN A 183 17.99 14.60 -11.47
C ASN A 183 17.89 14.84 -9.97
N LEU A 184 17.54 13.81 -9.22
CA LEU A 184 17.51 13.89 -7.76
C LEU A 184 18.90 14.23 -7.22
N ARG A 185 18.91 14.90 -6.07
CA ARG A 185 20.17 15.35 -5.46
C ARG A 185 21.09 14.14 -5.23
N PRO A 186 22.39 14.27 -5.50
CA PRO A 186 23.35 13.24 -5.10
C PRO A 186 23.32 13.09 -3.58
N CYS A 187 23.68 11.90 -3.07
CA CYS A 187 23.79 11.67 -1.63
C CYS A 187 24.68 12.79 -1.06
N PRO A 188 24.25 13.51 -0.01
CA PRO A 188 25.17 14.36 0.71
C PRO A 188 26.26 13.42 1.22
N CYS A 189 27.45 13.45 0.60
CA CYS A 189 28.54 12.53 0.92
C CYS A 189 28.64 12.43 2.44
N ALA A 190 28.50 11.21 2.97
CA ALA A 190 28.70 10.93 4.38
C ALA A 190 30.00 11.61 4.79
N SER A 191 29.92 12.70 5.55
CA SER A 191 31.08 13.33 6.14
C SER A 191 31.71 12.25 7.01
N THR A 192 32.85 11.72 6.56
CA THR A 192 33.65 10.76 7.28
C THR A 192 34.28 11.47 8.48
N ALA A 193 33.48 11.73 9.51
CA ALA A 193 34.00 11.95 10.84
C ALA A 193 34.20 10.58 11.48
N ARG A 194 35.42 10.02 11.35
CA ARG A 194 35.85 8.95 12.25
C ARG A 194 35.82 9.52 13.67
N PRO A 195 35.22 8.83 14.66
CA PRO A 195 35.47 9.17 16.04
C PRO A 195 36.93 8.80 16.37
N THR A 196 37.68 9.77 16.88
CA THR A 196 38.92 9.58 17.63
C THR A 196 38.62 8.93 18.98
#